data_AF-A0A8J2NJE1-F1
#
_entry.id   AF-A0A8J2NJE1-F1
#
_cell.length_a   1.000
_cell.length_b   1.000
_cell.length_c   1.000
_cell.angle_alpha   90.00
_cell.angle_beta   90.00
_cell.angle_gamma   90.00
#
_symmetry.space_group_name_H-M   'P 1'
#
loop_
_entity.id
_entity.type
_entity.pdbx_description
1 polymer ?
#
loop_
_entity_poly.entity_id
_entity_poly.type
_entity_poly.pdbx_seq_one_letter_code
_entity_poly.pdbx_strand_id
1 'polypeptide(L)' 'RAALKLFKGEMKGKKSGVMTPVPQFPLYAATLDEYDMHQIHYYLTESQAWSLDTAELRRAIQVARFRSSP' A
#
# COMPACT_ATOMS: atom_id res chain seq x y z
N ARG A 1 -5.71 -3.01 15.15
CA ARG A 1 -4.94 -1.77 15.43
C ARG A 1 -3.49 -2.03 15.85
N ALA A 2 -3.15 -3.07 16.62
CA ALA A 2 -1.79 -3.29 17.12
C ALA A 2 -0.73 -3.77 16.09
N ALA A 3 -1.12 -4.50 15.04
CA ALA A 3 -0.16 -5.09 14.08
C ALA A 3 0.54 -4.05 13.19
N LEU A 4 -0.19 -3.03 12.70
CA LEU A 4 0.40 -1.97 11.84
C LEU A 4 1.46 -1.15 12.57
N LYS A 5 1.28 -0.93 13.89
CA LYS A 5 2.26 -0.25 14.73
C LYS A 5 3.59 -1.00 14.83
N LEU A 6 3.58 -2.33 14.62
CA LEU A 6 4.78 -3.16 14.64
C LEU A 6 5.63 -2.98 13.37
N PHE A 7 5.00 -2.64 12.24
CA PHE A 7 5.66 -2.36 10.97
C PHE A 7 6.06 -0.88 10.81
N LYS A 8 5.80 -0.06 11.84
CA LYS A 8 6.27 1.32 11.91
C LYS A 8 7.78 1.31 12.14
N GLY A 9 8.53 1.53 11.06
CA GLY A 9 9.97 1.67 11.09
C GLY A 9 10.45 2.28 9.78
N GLU A 10 11.45 3.15 9.84
CA GLU A 10 12.12 3.64 8.65
C GLU A 10 13.27 2.69 8.31
N MET A 11 13.18 2.03 7.15
CA MET A 11 14.31 1.25 6.62
C MET A 11 15.01 2.07 5.56
N LYS A 12 16.30 2.36 5.78
CA LYS A 12 17.19 3.07 4.82
C LYS A 12 16.70 4.48 4.44
N GLY A 13 16.10 5.21 5.39
CA GLY A 13 15.62 6.59 5.16
C GLY A 13 14.41 6.70 4.24
N LYS A 14 13.73 5.58 3.95
CA LYS A 14 12.46 5.54 3.21
C LYS A 14 11.37 5.02 4.14
N LYS A 15 10.19 5.64 4.06
CA LYS A 15 8.98 5.22 4.77
C LYS A 15 8.55 3.83 4.30
N SER A 16 8.03 3.01 5.22
CA SER A 16 7.45 1.70 4.90
C SER A 16 6.23 1.85 3.99
N GLY A 17 6.20 1.10 2.90
CA GLY A 17 5.07 1.05 1.98
C GLY A 17 4.05 -0.02 2.38
N VAL A 18 2.75 0.29 2.32
CA VAL A 18 1.67 -0.68 2.49
C VAL A 18 0.78 -0.67 1.25
N MET A 19 0.54 -1.86 0.68
CA MET A 19 -0.32 -1.99 -0.50
C MET A 19 -1.80 -2.02 -0.11
N THR A 20 -2.62 -1.17 -0.74
CA THR A 20 -4.07 -1.12 -0.52
C THR A 20 -4.85 -1.22 -1.84
N PRO A 21 -5.94 -2.03 -1.89
CA PRO A 21 -6.78 -2.14 -3.08
C PRO A 21 -7.63 -0.88 -3.24
N VAL A 22 -7.86 -0.46 -4.48
CA VAL A 22 -8.87 0.54 -4.83
C VAL A 22 -10.08 -0.20 -5.42
N PRO A 23 -11.32 0.05 -4.95
CA PRO A 23 -11.76 1.08 -3.98
C PRO A 23 -11.52 0.70 -2.50
N GLN A 24 -10.97 1.64 -1.72
CA GLN A 24 -10.69 1.45 -0.28
C GLN A 24 -11.66 2.22 0.61
N PHE A 25 -11.93 1.68 1.80
CA PHE A 25 -12.59 2.43 2.87
C PHE A 25 -11.66 3.53 3.42
N PRO A 26 -12.16 4.77 3.63
CA PRO A 26 -11.36 5.89 4.14
C PRO A 26 -10.63 5.63 5.47
N LEU A 27 -11.13 4.69 6.26
CA LEU A 27 -10.54 4.31 7.55
C LEU A 27 -9.11 3.78 7.41
N TYR A 28 -8.81 3.03 6.34
CA TYR A 28 -7.45 2.55 6.08
C TYR A 28 -6.51 3.69 5.73
N ALA A 29 -7.00 4.65 4.94
CA ALA A 29 -6.21 5.81 4.56
C ALA A 29 -5.83 6.68 5.76
N ALA A 30 -6.78 6.96 6.66
CA ALA A 30 -6.51 7.73 7.88
C ALA A 30 -5.51 7.02 8.80
N THR A 31 -5.62 5.70 8.92
CA THR A 31 -4.74 4.90 9.78
C THR A 31 -3.30 4.88 9.25
N LEU A 32 -3.11 4.75 7.93
CA LEU A 32 -1.78 4.71 7.32
C LEU A 32 -1.10 6.09 7.31
N ASP A 33 -1.88 7.17 7.17
CA ASP A 33 -1.41 8.54 7.32
C ASP A 33 -0.96 8.83 8.77
N GLU A 34 -1.73 8.37 9.77
CA GLU A 34 -1.37 8.49 11.20
C GLU A 34 -0.04 7.77 11.53
N TYR A 35 0.29 6.69 10.82
CA TYR A 35 1.53 5.94 11.01
C TYR A 35 2.70 6.40 10.14
N ASP A 36 2.53 7.47 9.37
CA ASP A 36 3.52 8.00 8.42
C ASP A 36 4.02 6.94 7.42
N MET A 37 3.11 6.06 7.00
CA MET A 37 3.38 4.98 6.05
C MET A 37 2.96 5.40 4.63
N HIS A 38 3.72 4.96 3.62
CA HIS A 38 3.36 5.25 2.24
C HIS A 38 2.28 4.29 1.75
N GLN A 39 1.15 4.82 1.31
CA GLN A 39 0.07 4.01 0.74
C GLN A 39 0.35 3.74 -0.73
N ILE A 40 0.44 2.46 -1.09
CA ILE A 40 0.66 2.00 -2.45
C ILE A 40 -0.65 1.46 -2.99
N HIS A 41 -1.32 2.23 -3.84
CA HIS A 41 -2.59 1.83 -4.42
C HIS A 41 -2.39 0.86 -5.59
N TYR A 42 -3.17 -0.21 -5.60
CA TYR A 42 -3.32 -1.09 -6.76
C TYR A 42 -4.79 -1.18 -7.16
N TYR A 43 -5.05 -1.26 -8.46
CA TYR A 43 -6.40 -1.37 -8.98
C TYR A 43 -6.82 -2.83 -9.06
N LEU A 44 -8.05 -3.11 -8.63
CA LEU A 44 -8.68 -4.40 -8.86
C LEU A 44 -9.34 -4.41 -10.24
N THR A 45 -9.29 -5.55 -10.91
CA THR A 45 -9.86 -5.69 -12.25
C THR A 45 -11.34 -6.03 -12.13
N GLU A 46 -12.21 -5.05 -12.37
CA GLU A 46 -13.68 -5.22 -12.32
C GLU A 46 -14.18 -6.33 -13.27
N SER A 47 -13.58 -6.42 -14.47
CA SER A 47 -13.93 -7.42 -15.48
C SER A 47 -13.62 -8.87 -15.07
N GLN A 48 -12.80 -9.06 -14.03
CA GLN A 48 -12.50 -10.36 -13.44
C GLN A 48 -13.10 -10.50 -12.04
N ALA A 49 -14.29 -9.93 -11.81
CA ALA A 49 -14.99 -9.98 -10.52
C ALA A 49 -14.15 -9.45 -9.34
N TRP A 50 -13.45 -8.32 -9.55
CA TRP A 50 -12.53 -7.72 -8.57
C TRP A 50 -11.33 -8.62 -8.22
N SER A 51 -10.91 -9.45 -9.18
CA SER A 51 -9.69 -10.26 -9.04
C SER A 51 -8.45 -9.36 -8.96
N LEU A 52 -7.49 -9.86 -8.19
CA LEU A 52 -6.19 -9.26 -8.02
C LEU A 52 -5.26 -9.76 -9.11
N ASP A 53 -4.73 -8.84 -9.91
CA ASP A 53 -3.74 -9.14 -10.94
C ASP A 53 -2.31 -8.90 -10.41
N THR A 54 -1.50 -9.95 -10.48
CA THR A 54 -0.07 -9.87 -10.14
C THR A 54 0.72 -8.89 -11.00
N ALA A 55 0.30 -8.65 -12.24
CA ALA A 55 0.92 -7.66 -13.12
C ALA A 55 0.69 -6.23 -12.58
N GLU A 56 -0.53 -5.95 -12.15
CA GLU A 56 -0.89 -4.66 -11.54
C GLU A 56 -0.19 -4.44 -10.20
N LEU A 57 -0.09 -5.49 -9.36
CA LEU A 57 0.70 -5.42 -8.13
C LEU A 57 2.17 -5.09 -8.41
N ARG A 58 2.78 -5.71 -9.42
CA ARG A 58 4.17 -5.44 -9.80
C ARG A 58 4.35 -4.01 -10.30
N ARG A 59 3.42 -3.49 -11.10
CA ARG A 59 3.41 -2.10 -11.55
C ARG A 59 3.34 -1.14 -10.36
N ALA A 60 2.42 -1.38 -9.42
CA ALA A 60 2.25 -0.57 -8.22
C ALA A 60 3.52 -0.56 -7.35
N ILE A 61 4.15 -1.72 -7.13
CA ILE A 61 5.42 -1.83 -6.38
C ILE A 61 6.57 -1.13 -7.10
N GLN A 62 6.68 -1.24 -8.43
CA GLN A 62 7.73 -0.57 -9.19
C GLN A 62 7.64 0.96 -9.05
N VAL A 63 6.44 1.52 -9.15
CA VAL A 63 6.21 2.95 -8.94
C VAL A 63 6.53 3.34 -7.50
N ALA A 64 6.09 2.53 -6.53
CA ALA A 64 6.32 2.79 -5.12
C ALA A 64 7.79 2.69 -4.71
N ARG A 65 8.59 1.79 -5.29
CA ARG A 65 10.02 1.63 -5.01
C ARG A 65 10.83 2.92 -5.17
N PHE A 66 10.36 3.81 -6.05
CA PHE A 66 10.96 5.14 -6.20
C PHE A 66 10.75 6.00 -4.95
N ARG A 67 9.57 5.93 -4.33
CA ARG A 67 9.15 6.79 -3.19
C ARG A 67 9.31 6.15 -1.81
N SER A 68 9.20 4.83 -1.69
CA SER A 68 9.15 4.09 -0.42
C SER A 68 9.94 2.79 -0.49
N SER A 69 10.38 2.28 0.65
CA SER A 69 10.88 0.89 0.72
C SER A 69 9.65 -0.01 0.81
N PRO A 70 9.42 -0.90 -0.18
CA PRO A 70 8.37 -1.91 -0.08
C PRO A 70 8.75 -3.00 0.93
#